data_AF-A0A1R4IKR4-F1
#
_entry.id   AF-A0A1R4IKR4-F1
#
_cell.length_a   1.000
_cell.length_b   1.000
_cell.length_c   1.000
_cell.angle_alpha   90.00
_cell.angle_beta   90.00
_cell.angle_gamma   90.00
#
_symmetry.space_group_name_H-M   'P 1'
#
loop_
_entity.id
_entity.type
_entity.pdbx_description
1 polymer ?
#
loop_
_entity_poly.entity_id
_entity_poly.type
_entity_poly.pdbx_seq_one_letter_code
_entity_poly.pdbx_strand_id
1 'polypeptide(L)'
;MWKHKAYSVAYELSDKISKLFIANLLWIILNSPLLIVAIQLRTVTQPSSYYVLLPLLSLGLPLFFFPSTQALFCLVRDVVLQTPVSTVKTFWRYWVSNFKESLKMGILLSGLFTGIGLLLYYSWSVSFILFTIALIALLFILIIMVQLFCFQAHFEMPFIWKLKRAQQLVFARIFYSVGSFMIVLFLIYASFEMSIAVFVWMTPVACVYTSFILFNYQYNKITSNKKVQWNRDSESM
;
A
#
# COMPACT_ATOMS: atom_id res chain seq x y z
N MET A 1 39.50 -4.85 9.52
CA MET A 1 38.23 -4.66 10.24
C MET A 1 37.19 -3.88 9.42
N TRP A 2 37.49 -2.70 8.87
CA TRP A 2 36.54 -1.90 8.08
C TRP A 2 36.05 -2.58 6.78
N LYS A 3 36.96 -3.24 6.04
CA LYS A 3 36.61 -3.98 4.81
C LYS A 3 35.55 -5.06 5.05
N HIS A 4 35.70 -5.89 6.09
CA HIS A 4 34.73 -6.96 6.41
C HIS A 4 33.33 -6.41 6.72
N LYS A 5 33.24 -5.30 7.47
CA LYS A 5 31.97 -4.63 7.76
C LYS A 5 31.34 -4.03 6.51
N ALA A 6 32.14 -3.49 5.59
CA ALA A 6 31.64 -3.00 4.31
C ALA A 6 31.07 -4.13 3.44
N TYR A 7 31.76 -5.28 3.38
CA TYR A 7 31.27 -6.46 2.64
C TYR A 7 29.97 -7.02 3.21
N SER A 8 29.84 -7.12 4.54
CA SER A 8 28.60 -7.63 5.16
C SER A 8 27.42 -6.71 4.87
N VAL A 9 27.60 -5.39 5.00
CA VAL A 9 26.54 -4.41 4.69
C VAL A 9 26.16 -4.45 3.21
N ALA A 10 27.14 -4.54 2.31
CA ALA A 10 26.87 -4.64 0.88
C ALA A 10 26.11 -5.93 0.53
N TYR A 11 26.49 -7.06 1.13
CA TYR A 11 25.81 -8.33 0.94
C TYR A 11 24.36 -8.28 1.44
N GLU A 12 24.14 -7.77 2.66
CA GLU A 12 22.79 -7.63 3.22
C GLU A 12 21.90 -6.70 2.37
N LEU A 13 22.46 -5.60 1.86
CA LEU A 13 21.72 -4.68 1.00
C LEU A 13 21.40 -5.33 -0.36
N SER A 14 22.37 -6.02 -0.96
CA SER A 14 22.20 -6.71 -2.24
C SER A 14 21.14 -7.82 -2.15
N ASP A 15 21.15 -8.60 -1.06
CA ASP A 15 20.15 -9.63 -0.80
C ASP A 15 18.75 -9.03 -0.66
N LYS A 16 18.60 -7.93 0.11
CA LYS A 16 17.33 -7.21 0.25
C LYS A 16 16.82 -6.69 -1.10
N ILE A 17 17.66 -6.02 -1.87
CA ILE A 17 17.30 -5.48 -3.19
C ILE A 17 16.87 -6.62 -4.13
N SER A 18 17.59 -7.73 -4.14
CA SER A 18 17.27 -8.89 -4.99
C SER A 18 15.92 -9.50 -4.63
N LYS A 19 15.62 -9.67 -3.34
CA LYS A 19 14.31 -10.16 -2.85
C LYS A 19 13.18 -9.21 -3.25
N LEU A 20 13.38 -7.92 -3.05
CA LEU A 20 12.40 -6.88 -3.38
C LEU A 20 12.15 -6.78 -4.90
N PHE A 21 13.20 -6.92 -5.72
CA PHE A 21 13.07 -6.93 -7.17
C PHE A 21 12.24 -8.12 -7.66
N ILE A 22 12.55 -9.34 -7.20
CA ILE A 22 11.77 -10.55 -7.55
C ILE A 22 10.32 -10.42 -7.09
N ALA A 23 10.07 -9.84 -5.91
CA ALA A 23 8.73 -9.57 -5.43
C ALA A 23 7.95 -8.61 -6.34
N ASN A 24 8.62 -7.57 -6.87
CA ASN A 24 8.01 -6.66 -7.83
C ASN A 24 7.62 -7.38 -9.12
N LEU A 25 8.49 -8.26 -9.63
CA LEU A 25 8.18 -9.05 -10.83
C LEU A 25 6.90 -9.86 -10.65
N LEU A 26 6.75 -10.55 -9.52
CA LEU A 26 5.54 -11.31 -9.20
C LEU A 26 4.31 -10.40 -9.09
N TRP A 27 4.47 -9.22 -8.48
CA TRP A 27 3.40 -8.23 -8.41
C TRP A 27 2.96 -7.75 -9.79
N ILE A 28 3.90 -7.44 -10.69
CA ILE A 28 3.61 -7.03 -12.08
C ILE A 28 2.89 -8.15 -12.83
N ILE A 29 3.37 -9.39 -12.73
CA ILE A 29 2.76 -10.54 -13.41
C ILE A 29 1.29 -10.69 -13.00
N LEU A 30 1.01 -10.63 -11.69
CA LEU A 30 -0.35 -10.72 -11.16
C LEU A 30 -1.23 -9.53 -11.55
N ASN A 31 -0.65 -8.33 -11.71
CA ASN A 31 -1.38 -7.12 -12.13
C ASN A 31 -1.43 -6.94 -13.64
N SER A 32 -0.80 -7.81 -14.43
CA SER A 32 -0.78 -7.68 -15.89
C SER A 32 -2.17 -7.52 -16.52
N PRO A 33 -3.25 -8.21 -16.07
CA PRO A 33 -4.58 -7.98 -16.62
C PRO A 33 -5.06 -6.53 -16.42
N LEU A 34 -4.77 -5.96 -15.24
CA LEU A 34 -5.13 -4.58 -14.92
C LEU A 34 -4.26 -3.56 -15.65
N LEU A 35 -2.96 -3.85 -15.82
CA LEU A 35 -2.05 -3.01 -16.59
C LEU A 35 -2.49 -2.92 -18.05
N ILE A 36 -2.94 -4.04 -18.65
CA ILE A 36 -3.49 -4.05 -20.00
C ILE A 36 -4.73 -3.15 -20.09
N VAL A 37 -5.67 -3.27 -19.15
CA VAL A 37 -6.86 -2.39 -19.12
C VAL A 37 -6.48 -0.92 -18.94
N ALA A 38 -5.48 -0.61 -18.11
CA ALA A 38 -4.99 0.75 -17.92
C ALA A 38 -4.34 1.33 -19.19
N ILE A 39 -3.59 0.53 -19.94
CA ILE A 39 -3.03 0.92 -21.24
C ILE A 39 -4.15 1.18 -22.24
N GLN A 40 -5.14 0.29 -22.31
CA GLN A 40 -6.30 0.44 -23.21
C GLN A 40 -7.09 1.71 -22.90
N LEU A 41 -7.31 2.03 -21.62
CA LEU A 41 -7.94 3.29 -21.20
C LEU A 41 -7.19 4.54 -21.68
N ARG A 42 -5.87 4.46 -21.89
CA ARG A 42 -5.07 5.58 -22.38
C ARG A 42 -5.12 5.73 -23.90
N THR A 43 -5.27 4.63 -24.63
CA THR A 43 -5.25 4.61 -26.11
C THR A 43 -6.64 4.72 -26.73
N VAL A 44 -7.69 4.62 -25.93
CA VAL A 44 -9.06 4.56 -26.44
C VAL A 44 -9.54 5.91 -26.97
N THR A 45 -10.09 5.90 -28.18
CA THR A 45 -10.59 7.10 -28.87
C THR A 45 -12.11 7.22 -28.82
N GLN A 46 -12.82 6.09 -28.68
CA GLN A 46 -14.28 6.05 -28.66
C GLN A 46 -14.81 6.19 -27.23
N PRO A 47 -15.73 7.14 -26.96
CA PRO A 47 -16.33 7.31 -25.63
C PRO A 47 -17.07 6.07 -25.11
N SER A 48 -17.68 5.28 -26.00
CA SER A 48 -18.44 4.08 -25.65
C SER A 48 -17.59 3.02 -24.93
N SER A 49 -16.30 2.94 -25.24
CA SER A 49 -15.40 1.96 -24.66
C SER A 49 -15.14 2.21 -23.16
N TYR A 50 -15.28 3.44 -22.67
CA TYR A 50 -15.14 3.73 -21.23
C TYR A 50 -16.23 3.05 -20.40
N TYR A 51 -17.42 2.84 -20.95
CA TYR A 51 -18.51 2.12 -20.28
C TYR A 51 -18.20 0.63 -20.05
N VAL A 52 -17.23 0.08 -20.78
CA VAL A 52 -16.77 -1.31 -20.60
C VAL A 52 -15.48 -1.36 -19.77
N LEU A 53 -14.50 -0.50 -20.11
CA LEU A 53 -13.18 -0.55 -19.50
C LEU A 53 -13.17 -0.10 -18.04
N LEU A 54 -13.96 0.91 -17.65
CA LEU A 54 -13.99 1.39 -16.25
C LEU A 54 -14.64 0.37 -15.29
N PRO A 55 -15.80 -0.25 -15.60
CA PRO A 55 -16.31 -1.35 -14.78
C PRO A 55 -15.35 -2.54 -14.72
N LEU A 56 -14.73 -2.91 -15.85
CA LEU A 56 -13.75 -4.00 -15.88
C LEU A 56 -12.55 -3.72 -14.96
N LEU A 57 -12.03 -2.49 -14.97
CA LEU A 57 -10.97 -2.06 -14.05
C LEU A 57 -11.44 -2.15 -12.59
N SER A 58 -12.62 -1.60 -12.28
CA SER A 58 -13.17 -1.59 -10.92
C SER A 58 -13.38 -3.01 -10.35
N LEU A 59 -13.86 -3.94 -11.18
CA LEU A 59 -14.04 -5.35 -10.82
C LEU A 59 -12.72 -6.12 -10.76
N GLY A 60 -11.73 -5.74 -11.56
CA GLY A 60 -10.40 -6.38 -11.55
C GLY A 60 -9.55 -5.98 -10.34
N LEU A 61 -9.68 -4.74 -9.84
CA LEU A 61 -8.96 -4.26 -8.65
C LEU A 61 -9.04 -5.23 -7.45
N PRO A 62 -10.23 -5.64 -6.95
CA PRO A 62 -10.35 -6.51 -5.78
C PRO A 62 -9.77 -7.92 -6.01
N LEU A 63 -9.70 -8.37 -7.26
CA LEU A 63 -9.24 -9.71 -7.63
C LEU A 63 -7.72 -9.78 -7.80
N PHE A 64 -7.13 -8.79 -8.45
CA PHE A 64 -5.71 -8.81 -8.82
C PHE A 64 -4.90 -7.87 -7.94
N PHE A 65 -5.26 -6.58 -7.90
CA PHE A 65 -4.47 -5.54 -7.25
C PHE A 65 -4.39 -5.67 -5.74
N PHE A 66 -5.53 -5.86 -5.06
CA PHE A 66 -5.53 -5.92 -3.59
C PHE A 66 -4.81 -7.17 -3.05
N PRO A 67 -5.05 -8.39 -3.55
CA PRO A 67 -4.35 -9.59 -3.08
C PRO A 67 -2.84 -9.55 -3.38
N SER A 68 -2.43 -9.10 -4.58
CA SER A 68 -1.01 -9.02 -4.92
C SER A 68 -0.28 -7.96 -4.07
N THR A 69 -0.92 -6.81 -3.85
CA THR A 69 -0.35 -5.72 -3.04
C THR A 69 -0.25 -6.15 -1.58
N GLN A 70 -1.27 -6.84 -1.05
CA GLN A 70 -1.19 -7.41 0.30
C GLN A 70 -0.02 -8.40 0.44
N ALA A 71 0.15 -9.31 -0.53
CA ALA A 71 1.27 -10.25 -0.53
C ALA A 71 2.62 -9.53 -0.54
N LEU A 72 2.73 -8.44 -1.32
CA LEU A 72 3.91 -7.61 -1.37
C LEU A 72 4.19 -6.92 -0.02
N PHE A 73 3.17 -6.37 0.65
CA PHE A 73 3.31 -5.80 2.00
C PHE A 73 3.77 -6.85 3.04
N CYS A 74 3.22 -8.07 3.01
CA CYS A 74 3.63 -9.15 3.92
C CYS A 74 5.09 -9.55 3.69
N LEU A 75 5.53 -9.66 2.43
CA LEU A 75 6.92 -9.97 2.12
C LEU A 75 7.87 -8.83 2.51
N VAL A 76 7.48 -7.57 2.25
CA VAL A 76 8.27 -6.40 2.64
C VAL A 76 8.43 -6.33 4.17
N ARG A 77 7.36 -6.60 4.93
CA ARG A 77 7.42 -6.73 6.38
C ARG A 77 8.51 -7.71 6.79
N ASP A 78 8.49 -8.89 6.20
CA ASP A 78 9.45 -9.95 6.51
C ASP A 78 10.89 -9.54 6.19
N VAL A 79 11.12 -8.84 5.08
CA VAL A 79 12.43 -8.30 4.70
C VAL A 79 12.89 -7.20 5.65
N VAL A 80 12.00 -6.30 6.06
CA VAL A 80 12.29 -5.21 7.02
C VAL A 80 12.59 -5.77 8.42
N LEU A 81 11.85 -6.79 8.83
CA LEU A 81 12.07 -7.50 10.10
C LEU A 81 13.21 -8.54 10.04
N GLN A 82 13.93 -8.61 8.91
CA GLN A 82 15.07 -9.53 8.69
C GLN A 82 14.73 -11.01 8.91
N THR A 83 13.47 -11.39 8.66
CA THR A 83 13.06 -12.79 8.74
C THR A 83 13.53 -13.55 7.49
N PRO A 84 14.00 -14.80 7.63
CA PRO A 84 14.46 -15.59 6.51
C PRO A 84 13.29 -15.94 5.60
N VAL A 85 13.33 -15.49 4.35
CA VAL A 85 12.27 -15.71 3.36
C VAL A 85 12.80 -16.27 2.05
N SER A 86 12.07 -17.24 1.51
CA SER A 86 12.22 -17.69 0.13
C SER A 86 11.25 -16.88 -0.72
N THR A 87 11.73 -15.83 -1.40
CA THR A 87 10.91 -14.76 -1.98
C THR A 87 9.67 -15.27 -2.72
N VAL A 88 9.86 -16.16 -3.69
CA VAL A 88 8.77 -16.67 -4.55
C VAL A 88 7.76 -17.49 -3.74
N LYS A 89 8.24 -18.47 -2.97
CA LYS A 89 7.39 -19.36 -2.17
C LYS A 89 6.63 -18.59 -1.09
N THR A 90 7.32 -17.69 -0.39
CA THR A 90 6.72 -16.83 0.65
C THR A 90 5.68 -15.89 0.05
N PHE A 91 5.96 -15.26 -1.09
CA PHE A 91 5.00 -14.39 -1.77
C PHE A 91 3.74 -15.14 -2.17
N TRP A 92 3.87 -16.32 -2.80
CA TRP A 92 2.72 -17.13 -3.21
C TRP A 92 1.90 -17.63 -2.02
N ARG A 93 2.60 -18.04 -0.94
CA ARG A 93 1.95 -18.39 0.32
C ARG A 93 1.10 -17.25 0.85
N TYR A 94 1.64 -16.01 0.90
CA TYR A 94 0.88 -14.86 1.37
C TYR A 94 -0.25 -14.45 0.45
N TRP A 95 -0.08 -14.60 -0.86
CA TRP A 95 -1.13 -14.34 -1.83
C TRP A 95 -2.32 -15.27 -1.61
N VAL A 96 -2.10 -16.58 -1.47
CA VAL A 96 -3.16 -17.56 -1.23
C VAL A 96 -3.77 -17.41 0.17
N SER A 97 -2.93 -17.33 1.21
CA SER A 97 -3.41 -17.33 2.60
C SER A 97 -4.24 -16.10 2.94
N ASN A 98 -3.88 -14.94 2.39
CA ASN A 98 -4.58 -13.68 2.66
C ASN A 98 -5.63 -13.34 1.60
N PHE A 99 -5.79 -14.17 0.55
CA PHE A 99 -6.66 -13.86 -0.58
C PHE A 99 -8.06 -13.43 -0.15
N LYS A 100 -8.70 -14.20 0.74
CA LYS A 100 -10.07 -13.92 1.21
C LYS A 100 -10.18 -12.59 1.95
N GLU A 101 -9.20 -12.27 2.79
CA GLU A 101 -9.21 -11.02 3.57
C GLU A 101 -8.85 -9.81 2.68
N SER A 102 -7.90 -9.97 1.77
CA SER A 102 -7.55 -8.97 0.76
C SER A 102 -8.68 -8.71 -0.23
N LEU A 103 -9.45 -9.74 -0.60
CA LEU A 103 -10.61 -9.62 -1.47
C LEU A 103 -11.71 -8.78 -0.79
N LYS A 104 -12.00 -9.03 0.50
CA LYS A 104 -12.95 -8.21 1.27
C LYS A 104 -12.51 -6.75 1.35
N MET A 105 -11.23 -6.52 1.64
CA MET A 105 -10.63 -5.18 1.63
C MET A 105 -10.79 -4.52 0.26
N GLY A 106 -10.50 -5.26 -0.81
CA GLY A 106 -10.60 -4.78 -2.17
C GLY A 106 -12.02 -4.45 -2.60
N ILE A 107 -13.01 -5.30 -2.29
CA ILE A 107 -14.42 -5.03 -2.60
C ILE A 107 -14.87 -3.73 -1.92
N LEU A 108 -14.54 -3.58 -0.63
CA LEU A 108 -14.88 -2.37 0.13
C LEU A 108 -14.23 -1.12 -0.50
N LEU A 109 -12.92 -1.15 -0.73
CA LEU A 109 -12.19 0.03 -1.20
C LEU A 109 -12.47 0.35 -2.67
N SER A 110 -12.58 -0.64 -3.56
CA SER A 110 -12.98 -0.42 -4.96
C SER A 110 -14.38 0.15 -5.08
N GLY A 111 -15.32 -0.29 -4.24
CA GLY A 111 -16.66 0.29 -4.16
C GLY A 111 -16.61 1.75 -3.73
N LEU A 112 -15.86 2.08 -2.67
CA LEU A 112 -15.66 3.45 -2.20
C LEU A 112 -14.99 4.34 -3.26
N PHE A 113 -13.95 3.84 -3.96
CA PHE A 113 -13.29 4.58 -5.04
C PHE A 113 -14.21 4.82 -6.22
N THR A 114 -15.04 3.83 -6.59
CA THR A 114 -16.02 4.00 -7.66
C THR A 114 -17.06 5.03 -7.29
N GLY A 115 -17.63 4.95 -6.09
CA GLY A 115 -18.63 5.89 -5.59
C GLY A 115 -18.11 7.32 -5.51
N ILE A 116 -16.90 7.51 -4.97
CA ILE A 116 -16.28 8.85 -4.89
C ILE A 116 -15.81 9.35 -6.26
N GLY A 117 -15.34 8.47 -7.13
CA GLY A 117 -15.01 8.83 -8.51
C GLY A 117 -16.23 9.38 -9.27
N LEU A 118 -17.38 8.74 -9.12
CA LEU A 118 -18.65 9.24 -9.65
C LEU A 118 -19.03 10.59 -9.02
N LEU A 119 -18.93 10.70 -7.69
CA LEU A 119 -19.22 11.96 -6.98
C LEU A 119 -18.33 13.11 -7.47
N LEU A 120 -17.04 12.86 -7.68
CA LEU A 120 -16.08 13.84 -8.22
C LEU A 120 -16.47 14.26 -9.63
N TYR A 121 -16.81 13.30 -10.49
CA TYR A 121 -17.23 13.56 -11.87
C TYR A 121 -18.48 14.45 -11.92
N TYR A 122 -19.51 14.13 -11.14
CA TYR A 122 -20.73 14.93 -11.08
C TYR A 122 -20.51 16.29 -10.41
N SER A 123 -19.70 16.36 -9.36
CA SER A 123 -19.53 17.60 -8.59
C SER A 123 -18.68 18.65 -9.32
N TRP A 124 -17.79 18.22 -10.22
CA TRP A 124 -16.88 19.12 -10.95
C TRP A 124 -17.62 20.24 -11.71
N SER A 125 -18.76 19.94 -12.32
CA SER A 125 -19.56 20.92 -13.07
C SER A 125 -20.65 21.60 -12.25
N VAL A 126 -20.99 21.07 -11.07
CA VAL A 126 -22.13 21.53 -10.25
C VAL A 126 -21.69 22.51 -9.16
N SER A 127 -20.68 22.15 -8.37
CA SER A 127 -20.26 22.97 -7.23
C SER A 127 -18.81 22.69 -6.84
N PHE A 128 -18.02 23.76 -6.80
CA PHE A 128 -16.63 23.72 -6.34
C PHE A 128 -16.50 23.18 -4.90
N ILE A 129 -17.45 23.52 -4.03
CA ILE A 129 -17.46 23.07 -2.63
C ILE A 129 -17.67 21.55 -2.56
N LEU A 130 -18.66 21.02 -3.27
CA LEU A 130 -18.92 19.57 -3.32
C LEU A 130 -17.73 18.82 -3.90
N PHE A 131 -17.13 19.34 -4.98
CA PHE A 131 -15.93 18.77 -5.57
C PHE A 131 -14.78 18.71 -4.57
N THR A 132 -14.55 19.79 -3.82
CA THR A 132 -13.48 19.86 -2.83
C THR A 132 -13.70 18.88 -1.69
N ILE A 133 -14.93 18.74 -1.18
CA ILE A 133 -15.27 17.75 -0.15
C ILE A 133 -15.01 16.33 -0.66
N ALA A 134 -15.45 16.02 -1.87
CA ALA A 134 -15.23 14.70 -2.48
C ALA A 134 -13.74 14.40 -2.69
N LEU A 135 -12.95 15.41 -3.06
CA LEU A 135 -11.50 15.28 -3.24
C LEU A 135 -10.81 15.02 -1.89
N ILE A 136 -11.17 15.77 -0.85
CA ILE A 136 -10.66 15.53 0.52
C ILE A 136 -11.02 14.11 0.98
N ALA A 137 -12.26 13.66 0.75
CA ALA A 137 -12.68 12.31 1.10
C ALA A 137 -11.85 11.24 0.37
N LEU A 138 -11.57 11.42 -0.93
CA LEU A 138 -10.69 10.54 -1.71
C LEU A 138 -9.29 10.45 -1.08
N LEU A 139 -8.70 11.59 -0.74
CA LEU A 139 -7.37 11.65 -0.12
C LEU A 139 -7.35 10.89 1.21
N PHE A 140 -8.34 11.10 2.08
CA PHE A 140 -8.43 10.37 3.35
C PHE A 140 -8.55 8.86 3.15
N ILE A 141 -9.34 8.40 2.16
CA ILE A 141 -9.48 6.97 1.88
C ILE A 141 -8.17 6.38 1.35
N LEU A 142 -7.43 7.09 0.51
CA LEU A 142 -6.11 6.66 0.04
C LEU A 142 -5.12 6.56 1.21
N ILE A 143 -5.11 7.53 2.12
CA ILE A 143 -4.27 7.50 3.33
C ILE A 143 -4.64 6.29 4.20
N ILE A 144 -5.94 6.07 4.44
CA ILE A 144 -6.43 4.92 5.22
C ILE A 144 -6.04 3.60 4.54
N MET A 145 -6.14 3.50 3.21
CA MET A 145 -5.78 2.32 2.44
C MET A 145 -4.30 1.95 2.63
N VAL A 146 -3.39 2.92 2.53
CA VAL A 146 -1.96 2.68 2.75
C VAL A 146 -1.71 2.14 4.16
N GLN A 147 -2.31 2.75 5.20
CA GLN A 147 -2.16 2.27 6.57
C GLN A 147 -2.83 0.90 6.77
N LEU A 148 -3.97 0.64 6.13
CA LEU A 148 -4.68 -0.62 6.25
C LEU A 148 -3.88 -1.80 5.69
N PHE A 149 -3.13 -1.61 4.59
CA PHE A 149 -2.20 -2.63 4.10
C PHE A 149 -1.10 -2.95 5.13
N CYS A 150 -0.53 -1.94 5.78
CA CYS A 150 0.45 -2.16 6.86
C CYS A 150 -0.16 -2.96 8.03
N PHE A 151 -1.37 -2.60 8.47
CA PHE A 151 -2.08 -3.33 9.53
C PHE A 151 -2.42 -4.76 9.13
N GLN A 152 -2.86 -4.99 7.89
CA GLN A 152 -3.11 -6.32 7.35
C GLN A 152 -1.86 -7.19 7.29
N ALA A 153 -0.72 -6.60 6.91
CA ALA A 153 0.53 -7.33 6.86
C ALA A 153 1.08 -7.62 8.25
N HIS A 154 0.92 -6.71 9.21
CA HIS A 154 1.54 -6.87 10.53
C HIS A 154 0.69 -7.66 11.54
N PHE A 155 -0.65 -7.60 11.45
CA PHE A 155 -1.54 -8.17 12.47
C PHE A 155 -2.48 -9.26 11.95
N GLU A 156 -2.54 -10.38 12.67
CA GLU A 156 -3.45 -11.51 12.43
C GLU A 156 -4.82 -11.31 13.11
N MET A 157 -5.32 -10.07 13.11
CA MET A 157 -6.61 -9.70 13.71
C MET A 157 -7.73 -9.73 12.65
N PRO A 158 -9.03 -9.77 13.03
CA PRO A 158 -10.13 -9.70 12.07
C PRO A 158 -10.15 -8.36 11.30
N PHE A 159 -10.61 -8.39 10.04
CA PHE A 159 -10.63 -7.23 9.14
C PHE A 159 -11.22 -5.95 9.76
N ILE A 160 -12.38 -6.06 10.41
CA ILE A 160 -13.09 -4.91 10.99
C ILE A 160 -12.25 -4.23 12.08
N TRP A 161 -11.50 -5.01 12.87
CA TRP A 161 -10.59 -4.46 13.86
C TRP A 161 -9.46 -3.70 13.18
N LYS A 162 -8.84 -4.29 12.14
CA LYS A 162 -7.76 -3.65 11.38
C LYS A 162 -8.20 -2.34 10.71
N LEU A 163 -9.41 -2.33 10.13
CA LEU A 163 -10.00 -1.14 9.51
C LEU A 163 -10.20 -0.01 10.53
N LYS A 164 -10.83 -0.30 11.67
CA LYS A 164 -11.03 0.69 12.74
C LYS A 164 -9.71 1.23 13.29
N ARG A 165 -8.69 0.37 13.44
CA ARG A 165 -7.37 0.79 13.93
C ARG A 165 -6.59 1.60 12.91
N ALA A 166 -6.68 1.27 11.63
CA ALA A 166 -6.11 2.07 10.55
C ALA A 166 -6.73 3.47 10.52
N GLN A 167 -8.06 3.57 10.59
CA GLN A 167 -8.77 4.84 10.69
C GLN A 167 -8.34 5.63 11.95
N GLN A 168 -8.31 4.97 13.11
CA GLN A 168 -7.89 5.60 14.34
C GLN A 168 -6.46 6.13 14.26
N LEU A 169 -5.53 5.41 13.63
CA LEU A 169 -4.16 5.88 13.45
C LEU A 169 -4.11 7.15 12.58
N VAL A 170 -4.89 7.18 11.50
CA VAL A 170 -4.97 8.34 10.59
C VAL A 170 -5.48 9.58 11.34
N PHE A 171 -6.56 9.46 12.09
CA PHE A 171 -7.12 10.59 12.84
C PHE A 171 -6.30 10.97 14.07
N ALA A 172 -5.79 10.00 14.83
CA ALA A 172 -5.01 10.27 16.04
C ALA A 172 -3.63 10.87 15.73
N ARG A 173 -3.04 10.55 14.56
CA ARG A 173 -1.71 11.00 14.16
C ARG A 173 -1.72 11.46 12.71
N ILE A 174 -2.48 12.54 12.47
CA ILE A 174 -2.71 13.09 11.13
C ILE A 174 -1.41 13.50 10.42
N PHE A 175 -0.50 14.21 11.09
CA PHE A 175 0.76 14.66 10.49
C PHE A 175 1.64 13.50 10.03
N TYR A 176 1.69 12.41 10.80
CA TYR A 176 2.40 11.20 10.40
C TYR A 176 1.75 10.56 9.18
N SER A 177 0.42 10.38 9.21
CA SER A 177 -0.29 9.63 8.18
C SER A 177 -0.31 10.38 6.85
N VAL A 178 -0.51 11.70 6.90
CA VAL A 178 -0.40 12.60 5.73
C VAL A 178 1.06 12.63 5.25
N GLY A 179 2.04 12.81 6.13
CA GLY A 179 3.46 12.81 5.74
C GLY A 179 3.90 11.51 5.07
N SER A 180 3.48 10.36 5.62
CA SER A 180 3.74 9.04 5.02
C SER A 180 3.13 8.92 3.62
N PHE A 181 1.90 9.41 3.44
CA PHE A 181 1.24 9.39 2.14
C PHE A 181 1.89 10.35 1.13
N MET A 182 2.30 11.54 1.57
CA MET A 182 3.02 12.50 0.74
C MET A 182 4.35 11.96 0.25
N ILE A 183 5.08 11.20 1.07
CA ILE A 183 6.32 10.53 0.64
C ILE A 183 6.03 9.49 -0.45
N VAL A 184 4.94 8.72 -0.31
CA VAL A 184 4.51 7.76 -1.34
C VAL A 184 4.15 8.48 -2.65
N LEU A 185 3.37 9.56 -2.58
CA LEU A 185 3.03 10.37 -3.75
C LEU A 185 4.28 10.96 -4.41
N PHE A 186 5.22 11.47 -3.61
CA PHE A 186 6.48 11.98 -4.11
C PHE A 186 7.31 10.92 -4.84
N LEU A 187 7.38 9.69 -4.31
CA LEU A 187 8.06 8.57 -4.98
C LEU A 187 7.41 8.21 -6.31
N ILE A 188 6.07 8.19 -6.36
CA ILE A 188 5.30 7.94 -7.58
C ILE A 188 5.59 9.01 -8.63
N TYR A 189 5.50 10.29 -8.25
CA TYR A 189 5.76 11.43 -9.12
C TYR A 189 7.21 11.43 -9.64
N ALA A 190 8.20 11.33 -8.75
CA ALA A 190 9.61 11.34 -9.11
C ALA A 190 9.97 10.17 -10.05
N SER A 191 9.38 8.99 -9.83
CA SER A 191 9.61 7.83 -10.69
C SER A 191 9.02 8.02 -12.09
N PHE A 192 7.83 8.63 -12.18
CA PHE A 192 7.17 8.91 -13.46
C PHE A 192 7.96 9.92 -14.30
N GLU A 193 8.49 10.98 -13.67
CA GLU A 193 9.34 11.98 -14.33
C GLU A 193 10.67 11.40 -14.82
N MET A 194 11.24 10.41 -14.12
CA MET A 194 12.50 9.78 -14.56
C MET A 194 12.30 8.90 -15.79
N SER A 195 11.41 7.90 -15.72
CA SER A 195 11.04 7.07 -16.86
C SER A 195 9.88 6.15 -16.51
N ILE A 196 9.09 5.77 -17.52
CA ILE A 196 8.05 4.75 -17.38
C ILE A 196 8.62 3.39 -16.95
N ALA A 197 9.86 3.08 -17.34
CA ALA A 197 10.52 1.84 -16.95
C ALA A 197 10.77 1.81 -15.43
N VAL A 198 11.37 2.86 -14.87
CA VAL A 198 11.60 2.96 -13.42
C VAL A 198 10.27 2.90 -12.65
N PHE A 199 9.25 3.58 -13.18
CA PHE A 199 7.90 3.56 -12.63
C PHE A 199 7.34 2.14 -12.47
N VAL A 200 7.47 1.29 -13.49
CA VAL A 200 6.94 -0.07 -13.44
C VAL A 200 7.84 -1.00 -12.62
N TRP A 201 9.17 -0.92 -12.79
CA TRP A 201 10.09 -1.92 -12.23
C TRP A 201 10.51 -1.69 -10.78
N MET A 202 10.34 -0.49 -10.22
CA MET A 202 10.85 -0.19 -8.87
C MET A 202 9.84 0.50 -7.95
N THR A 203 8.99 1.36 -8.49
CA THR A 203 8.12 2.25 -7.69
C THR A 203 7.16 1.51 -6.76
N PRO A 204 6.45 0.44 -7.17
CA PRO A 204 5.51 -0.25 -6.27
C PRO A 204 6.21 -0.73 -5.00
N VAL A 205 7.37 -1.39 -5.14
CA VAL A 205 8.12 -1.91 -3.99
C VAL A 205 8.73 -0.80 -3.16
N ALA A 206 9.23 0.28 -3.77
CA ALA A 206 9.73 1.45 -3.04
C ALA A 206 8.63 2.10 -2.18
N CYS A 207 7.41 2.20 -2.70
CA CYS A 207 6.26 2.73 -1.97
C CYS A 207 5.87 1.84 -0.79
N VAL A 208 5.80 0.52 -1.01
CA VAL A 208 5.47 -0.45 0.05
C VAL A 208 6.55 -0.47 1.13
N TYR A 209 7.82 -0.52 0.74
CA TYR A 209 8.97 -0.50 1.65
C TYR A 209 8.99 0.74 2.53
N THR A 210 8.85 1.91 1.92
CA THR A 210 8.82 3.19 2.65
C THR A 210 7.62 3.27 3.59
N SER A 211 6.43 2.90 3.12
CA SER A 211 5.21 2.90 3.94
C SER A 211 5.34 1.97 5.15
N PHE A 212 5.90 0.77 4.95
CA PHE A 212 6.06 -0.19 6.01
C PHE A 212 7.13 0.23 7.05
N ILE A 213 8.25 0.80 6.62
CA ILE A 213 9.28 1.32 7.55
C ILE A 213 8.71 2.43 8.42
N LEU A 214 8.01 3.39 7.81
CA LEU A 214 7.38 4.50 8.52
C LEU A 214 6.34 3.99 9.53
N PHE A 215 5.55 3.00 9.13
CA PHE A 215 4.60 2.32 10.00
C PHE A 215 5.29 1.61 11.17
N ASN A 216 6.33 0.82 10.89
CA ASN A 216 7.07 0.08 11.93
C ASN A 216 7.73 1.03 12.93
N TYR A 217 8.30 2.14 12.46
CA TYR A 217 8.84 3.18 13.32
C TYR A 217 7.77 3.76 14.27
N GLN A 218 6.59 4.11 13.75
CA GLN A 218 5.53 4.64 14.60
C GLN A 218 4.95 3.62 15.55
N TYR A 219 4.80 2.38 15.10
CA TYR A 219 4.33 1.27 15.93
C TYR A 219 5.27 1.06 17.12
N ASN A 220 6.57 1.01 16.88
CA ASN A 220 7.57 0.85 17.94
C ASN A 220 7.55 2.02 18.92
N LYS A 221 7.41 3.26 18.42
CA LYS A 221 7.28 4.46 19.27
C LYS A 221 6.04 4.44 20.17
N ILE A 222 4.90 3.97 19.66
CA ILE A 222 3.66 3.84 20.45
C ILE A 222 3.85 2.75 21.53
N THR A 223 4.45 1.63 21.15
CA THR A 223 4.64 0.48 22.04
C THR A 223 5.65 0.79 23.15
N SER A 224 6.74 1.50 22.83
CA SER A 224 7.73 1.93 23.84
C SER A 224 7.11 2.88 24.86
N ASN A 225 6.32 3.86 24.40
CA ASN A 225 5.68 4.83 25.30
C ASN A 225 4.68 4.16 26.26
N LYS A 226 3.92 3.16 25.78
CA LYS A 226 3.02 2.39 26.63
C LYS A 226 3.74 1.58 27.70
N LYS A 227 4.87 0.95 27.35
CA LYS A 227 5.70 0.22 28.33
C LYS A 227 6.24 1.16 29.41
N VAL A 228 6.70 2.36 29.03
CA VAL A 228 7.18 3.37 29.97
C VAL A 228 6.07 3.85 30.91
N GLN A 229 4.85 4.08 30.40
CA GLN A 229 3.70 4.42 31.27
C GLN A 229 3.36 3.29 32.24
N TRP A 230 3.24 2.05 31.75
CA TRP A 230 2.91 0.91 32.60
C TRP A 230 3.91 0.71 33.75
N ASN A 231 5.22 0.85 33.48
CA ASN A 231 6.24 0.77 34.52
C ASN A 231 6.08 1.86 35.59
N ARG A 232 5.76 3.11 35.20
CA ARG A 232 5.53 4.19 36.18
C ARG A 232 4.29 3.95 37.02
N ASP A 233 3.21 3.48 36.39
CA ASP A 233 1.96 3.19 37.08
C ASP A 233 2.18 2.05 38.11
N SER A 234 3.00 1.04 37.76
CA SER A 234 3.35 -0.06 38.68
C SER A 234 4.30 0.32 39.82
N GLU A 235 5.14 1.34 39.65
CA GLU A 235 6.02 1.86 40.72
C GLU A 235 5.26 2.78 41.70
N SER A 236 4.08 3.26 41.31
CA SER A 236 3.23 4.15 42.11
C SER A 236 2.14 3.43 42.94
N MET A 237 2.04 2.10 42.81
CA MET A 237 1.13 1.23 43.57
C MET A 237 1.89 0.45 44.63
#